data_AF-A0A9D6BIK3-F1
#
_entry.id   AF-A0A9D6BIK3-F1
#
_cell.length_a   1.000
_cell.length_b   1.000
_cell.length_c   1.000
_cell.angle_alpha   90.00
_cell.angle_beta   90.00
_cell.angle_gamma   90.00
#
_symmetry.space_group_name_H-M   'P 1'
#
loop_
_entity.id
_entity.type
_entity.pdbx_description
1 polymer ?
#
loop_
_entity_poly.entity_id
_entity_poly.type
_entity_poly.pdbx_seq_one_letter_code
_entity_poly.pdbx_strand_id
1 'polypeptide(L)'
;MTQYMQSPLSDEDEFHNSFRYYLSSLEMLAASAEEQCDLMGNYNVAWELKDDASAGKYLVGRGYLTSEQEAWVQTLSEALNSVNAQILPAGPSKEANLAAMNHPNWEPLRYLAKEVIRQLAPFASINAKYLGAPSKDVGQP
;
A
#
# COMPACT_ATOMS: atom_id res chain seq x y z
N MET A 1 32.48 -4.21 -24.38
CA MET A 1 31.76 -3.86 -23.14
C MET A 1 30.29 -3.83 -23.47
N THR A 2 29.54 -4.83 -23.04
CA THR A 2 28.10 -4.95 -23.34
C THR A 2 27.35 -3.95 -22.46
N GLN A 3 26.84 -2.90 -23.08
CA GLN A 3 25.97 -1.93 -22.44
C GLN A 3 24.59 -2.59 -22.29
N TYR A 4 24.23 -2.98 -21.07
CA TYR A 4 22.85 -3.39 -20.75
C TYR A 4 21.96 -2.16 -20.87
N MET A 5 21.36 -1.95 -22.05
CA MET A 5 20.18 -1.09 -22.17
C MET A 5 19.06 -1.79 -21.40
N GLN A 6 18.77 -1.34 -20.18
CA GLN A 6 17.45 -1.59 -19.61
C GLN A 6 16.46 -0.87 -20.53
N SER A 7 15.71 -1.62 -21.33
CA SER A 7 14.52 -1.06 -21.97
C SER A 7 13.63 -0.45 -20.88
N PRO A 8 13.09 0.76 -21.07
CA PRO A 8 12.06 1.25 -20.17
C PRO A 8 10.95 0.20 -20.11
N LEU A 9 10.48 -0.09 -18.90
CA LEU A 9 9.30 -0.93 -18.68
C LEU A 9 8.16 -0.39 -19.56
N SER A 10 7.37 -1.27 -20.15
CA SER A 10 6.15 -0.82 -20.83
C SER A 10 5.22 -0.13 -19.83
N ASP A 11 4.32 0.73 -20.29
CA ASP A 11 3.33 1.39 -19.43
C ASP A 11 2.53 0.34 -18.62
N GLU A 12 2.22 -0.80 -19.25
CA GLU A 12 1.57 -1.95 -18.62
C GLU A 12 2.45 -2.59 -17.55
N ASP A 13 3.73 -2.84 -17.82
CA ASP A 13 4.66 -3.38 -16.82
C ASP A 13 4.82 -2.44 -15.63
N GLU A 14 4.93 -1.13 -15.87
CA GLU A 14 5.00 -0.13 -14.82
C GLU A 14 3.72 -0.14 -13.97
N PHE A 15 2.55 -0.21 -14.61
CA PHE A 15 1.27 -0.29 -13.91
C PHE A 15 1.21 -1.54 -13.02
N HIS A 16 1.52 -2.71 -13.59
CA HIS A 16 1.43 -3.98 -12.87
C HIS A 16 2.41 -4.05 -11.68
N ASN A 17 3.63 -3.55 -11.84
CA ASN A 17 4.58 -3.47 -10.74
C ASN A 17 4.11 -2.47 -9.67
N SER A 18 3.68 -1.27 -10.08
CA SER A 18 3.18 -0.24 -9.15
C SER A 18 1.96 -0.72 -8.36
N PHE A 19 1.02 -1.39 -9.02
CA PHE A 19 -0.13 -2.01 -8.37
C PHE A 19 0.31 -3.05 -7.34
N ARG A 20 1.31 -3.87 -7.66
CA ARG A 20 1.82 -4.91 -6.75
C ARG A 20 2.46 -4.33 -5.50
N TYR A 21 3.25 -3.27 -5.65
CA TYR A 21 3.83 -2.52 -4.54
C TYR A 21 2.74 -1.90 -3.68
N TYR A 22 1.80 -1.20 -4.31
CA TYR A 22 0.66 -0.59 -3.63
C TYR A 22 -0.15 -1.61 -2.82
N LEU A 23 -0.51 -2.75 -3.41
CA LEU A 23 -1.22 -3.82 -2.70
C LEU A 23 -0.44 -4.32 -1.47
N SER A 24 0.89 -4.41 -1.58
CA SER A 24 1.74 -4.80 -0.44
C SER A 24 1.73 -3.73 0.66
N SER A 25 1.75 -2.45 0.29
CA SER A 25 1.60 -1.34 1.24
C SER A 25 0.23 -1.34 1.92
N LEU A 26 -0.84 -1.71 1.21
CA LEU A 26 -2.17 -1.85 1.83
C LEU A 26 -2.23 -3.01 2.83
N GLU A 27 -1.63 -4.15 2.51
CA GLU A 27 -1.56 -5.30 3.41
C GLU A 27 -0.83 -4.94 4.70
N MET A 28 0.27 -4.19 4.60
CA MET A 28 0.99 -3.64 5.76
C MET A 28 0.10 -2.66 6.52
N LEU A 29 -0.56 -1.71 5.83
CA LEU A 29 -1.46 -0.75 6.47
C LEU A 29 -2.65 -1.42 7.17
N ALA A 30 -3.13 -2.56 6.68
CA ALA A 30 -4.24 -3.31 7.25
C ALA A 30 -3.87 -4.17 8.48
N ALA A 31 -2.58 -4.48 8.65
CA ALA A 31 -2.07 -5.31 9.75
C ALA A 31 -2.18 -4.60 11.12
N SER A 32 -1.85 -5.31 12.20
CA SER A 32 -1.71 -4.69 13.54
C SER A 32 -0.49 -3.78 13.62
N ALA A 33 -0.41 -2.93 14.67
CA ALA A 33 0.73 -2.04 14.86
C ALA A 33 2.04 -2.79 15.07
N GLU A 34 2.01 -3.94 15.77
CA GLU A 34 3.17 -4.80 15.97
C GLU A 34 3.64 -5.42 14.66
N GLU A 35 2.72 -6.02 13.90
CA GLU A 35 3.01 -6.61 12.58
C GLU A 35 3.56 -5.56 11.61
N GLN A 36 3.02 -4.34 11.60
CA GLN A 36 3.55 -3.24 10.79
C GLN A 36 4.99 -2.91 11.13
N CYS A 37 5.31 -2.81 12.43
CA CYS A 37 6.66 -2.49 12.86
C CYS A 37 7.65 -3.61 12.50
N ASP A 38 7.22 -4.87 12.62
CA ASP A 38 8.05 -6.02 12.25
C ASP A 38 8.23 -6.14 10.72
N LEU A 39 7.19 -5.87 9.91
CA LEU A 39 7.25 -5.88 8.44
C LEU A 39 8.11 -4.75 7.85
N MET A 40 8.10 -3.58 8.47
CA MET A 40 8.84 -2.38 8.01
C MET A 40 10.21 -2.22 8.68
N GLY A 41 10.62 -3.15 9.55
CA GLY A 41 11.95 -3.13 10.17
C GLY A 41 12.16 -2.06 11.25
N ASN A 42 11.09 -1.52 11.82
CA ASN A 42 11.10 -0.52 12.91
C ASN A 42 11.74 0.84 12.59
N TYR A 43 11.87 1.23 11.31
CA TYR A 43 12.33 2.57 10.93
C TYR A 43 11.17 3.38 10.35
N ASN A 44 10.86 4.54 10.96
CA ASN A 44 9.88 5.53 10.49
C ASN A 44 8.55 4.98 9.93
N VAL A 45 8.07 3.89 10.53
CA VAL A 45 7.02 3.01 9.97
C VAL A 45 5.76 3.80 9.63
N ALA A 46 5.35 4.69 10.52
CA ALA A 46 4.19 5.56 10.35
C ALA A 46 4.29 6.48 9.12
N TRP A 47 5.47 7.04 8.88
CA TRP A 47 5.67 8.00 7.80
C TRP A 47 5.82 7.30 6.45
N GLU A 48 6.64 6.26 6.41
CA GLU A 48 6.89 5.48 5.20
C GLU A 48 5.59 4.81 4.72
N LEU A 49 4.85 4.17 5.63
CA LEU A 49 3.61 3.48 5.27
C LEU A 49 2.51 4.45 4.81
N LYS A 50 2.47 5.66 5.36
CA LYS A 50 1.56 6.70 4.88
C LYS A 50 1.86 7.05 3.43
N ASP A 51 3.12 7.31 3.13
CA ASP A 51 3.53 7.80 1.82
C ASP A 51 3.39 6.68 0.76
N ASP A 52 3.82 5.47 1.09
CA ASP A 52 3.68 4.28 0.23
C ASP A 52 2.21 3.97 -0.09
N ALA A 53 1.34 3.97 0.93
CA ALA A 53 -0.08 3.73 0.69
C ALA A 53 -0.75 4.92 -0.03
N SER A 54 -0.30 6.16 0.18
CA SER A 54 -0.84 7.32 -0.55
C SER A 54 -0.43 7.35 -2.03
N ALA A 55 0.62 6.62 -2.41
CA ALA A 55 1.09 6.51 -3.80
C ALA A 55 0.09 5.78 -4.71
N GLY A 56 -0.90 5.08 -4.14
CA GLY A 56 -2.01 4.46 -4.89
C GLY A 56 -2.72 5.44 -5.83
N LYS A 57 -2.76 6.73 -5.51
CA LYS A 57 -3.31 7.78 -6.38
C LYS A 57 -2.75 7.79 -7.80
N TYR A 58 -1.52 7.30 -8.01
CA TYR A 58 -0.90 7.23 -9.34
C TYR A 58 -1.42 6.06 -10.20
N LEU A 59 -2.22 5.16 -9.63
CA LEU A 59 -2.89 4.09 -10.36
C LEU A 59 -4.22 4.55 -10.99
N VAL A 60 -4.79 5.65 -10.50
CA VAL A 60 -6.09 6.18 -10.92
C VAL A 60 -5.99 6.81 -12.31
N GLY A 61 -6.96 6.53 -13.17
CA GLY A 61 -7.08 7.11 -14.51
C GLY A 61 -6.18 6.45 -15.55
N ARG A 62 -5.48 5.36 -15.19
CA ARG A 62 -4.61 4.62 -16.11
C ARG A 62 -5.36 3.60 -16.97
N GLY A 63 -6.65 3.37 -16.70
CA GLY A 63 -7.53 2.54 -17.53
C GLY A 63 -7.50 1.03 -17.24
N TYR A 64 -6.76 0.60 -16.20
CA TYR A 64 -6.66 -0.80 -15.79
C TYR A 64 -7.68 -1.19 -14.71
N LEU A 65 -8.07 -0.24 -13.85
CA LEU A 65 -9.02 -0.45 -12.77
C LEU A 65 -10.43 -0.01 -13.20
N THR A 66 -11.45 -0.56 -12.56
CA THR A 66 -12.82 -0.03 -12.72
C THR A 66 -12.97 1.32 -12.02
N SER A 67 -13.93 2.14 -12.43
CA SER A 67 -14.19 3.42 -11.76
C SER A 67 -14.52 3.28 -10.28
N GLU A 68 -15.14 2.17 -9.87
CA GLU A 68 -15.39 1.87 -8.46
C GLU A 68 -14.08 1.59 -7.70
N GLN A 69 -13.19 0.79 -8.27
CA GLN A 69 -11.87 0.50 -7.69
C GLN A 69 -11.03 1.77 -7.57
N GLU A 70 -11.02 2.61 -8.61
CA GLU A 70 -10.34 3.90 -8.58
C GLU A 70 -10.89 4.82 -7.49
N ALA A 71 -12.21 4.87 -7.31
CA ALA A 71 -12.83 5.66 -6.24
C ALA A 71 -12.39 5.21 -4.84
N TRP A 72 -12.25 3.91 -4.60
CA TRP A 72 -11.73 3.36 -3.35
C TRP A 72 -10.26 3.74 -3.10
N VAL A 73 -9.42 3.64 -4.13
CA VAL A 73 -8.00 4.05 -4.07
C VAL A 73 -7.87 5.55 -3.79
N GLN A 74 -8.69 6.37 -4.45
CA GLN A 74 -8.71 7.81 -4.25
C GLN A 74 -9.14 8.17 -2.81
N THR A 75 -10.22 7.56 -2.32
CA THR A 75 -10.75 7.79 -0.96
C THR A 75 -9.70 7.47 0.11
N LEU A 76 -8.99 6.35 -0.02
CA LEU A 76 -7.92 6.00 0.92
C LEU A 76 -6.74 6.97 0.82
N SER A 77 -6.33 7.34 -0.39
CA SER A 77 -5.23 8.29 -0.60
C SER A 77 -5.53 9.65 0.03
N GLU A 78 -6.78 10.13 -0.08
CA GLU A 78 -7.22 11.37 0.56
C GLU A 78 -7.25 11.26 2.09
N ALA A 79 -7.77 10.15 2.63
CA ALA A 79 -7.78 9.90 4.06
C ALA A 79 -6.36 9.87 4.65
N LEU A 80 -5.41 9.19 3.98
CA LEU A 80 -4.00 9.16 4.38
C LEU A 80 -3.35 10.54 4.35
N ASN A 81 -3.63 11.35 3.33
CA ASN A 81 -3.10 12.71 3.21
C ASN A 81 -3.71 13.67 4.25
N SER A 82 -4.87 13.34 4.82
CA SER A 82 -5.49 14.13 5.89
C SER A 82 -4.90 13.86 7.29
N VAL A 83 -4.10 12.81 7.45
CA VAL A 83 -3.43 12.52 8.73
C VAL A 83 -2.46 13.64 9.05
N ASN A 84 -2.70 14.34 10.16
CA ASN A 84 -1.75 15.28 10.70
C ASN A 84 -0.56 14.53 11.31
N ALA A 85 0.45 14.24 10.49
CA ALA A 85 1.60 13.46 10.91
C ALA A 85 2.44 14.12 12.01
N GLN A 86 2.27 15.44 12.26
CA GLN A 86 2.93 16.16 13.35
C GLN A 86 2.48 15.72 14.74
N ILE A 87 1.34 15.04 14.86
CA ILE A 87 0.87 14.52 16.16
C ILE A 87 1.37 13.11 16.44
N LEU A 88 2.03 12.46 15.46
CA LEU A 88 2.53 11.12 15.61
C LEU A 88 3.87 11.16 16.35
N PRO A 89 4.05 10.32 17.39
CA PRO A 89 5.37 10.06 17.96
C PRO A 89 6.38 9.72 16.85
N ALA A 90 7.60 10.24 16.96
CA ALA A 90 8.68 9.95 16.03
C ALA A 90 9.95 9.61 16.80
N GLY A 91 10.72 8.65 16.27
CA GLY A 91 11.98 8.25 16.86
C GLY A 91 12.57 7.01 16.18
N PRO A 92 13.87 6.75 16.37
CA PRO A 92 14.57 5.66 15.70
C PRO A 92 14.41 4.30 16.40
N SER A 93 13.61 4.20 17.47
CA SER A 93 13.48 2.98 18.26
C SER A 93 12.21 2.19 17.94
N LYS A 94 12.21 0.89 18.22
CA LYS A 94 11.02 0.04 18.10
C LYS A 94 9.85 0.59 18.92
N GLU A 95 10.10 1.07 20.13
CA GLU A 95 9.07 1.63 21.02
C GLU A 95 8.46 2.92 20.43
N ALA A 96 9.28 3.79 19.83
CA ALA A 96 8.80 5.01 19.20
C ALA A 96 7.92 4.71 17.98
N ASN A 97 8.33 3.75 17.14
CA ASN A 97 7.55 3.31 15.98
C ASN A 97 6.24 2.63 16.39
N LEU A 98 6.29 1.76 17.40
CA LEU A 98 5.09 1.13 17.93
C LEU A 98 4.13 2.16 18.53
N ALA A 99 4.63 3.15 19.27
CA ALA A 99 3.81 4.25 19.78
C ALA A 99 3.18 5.07 18.63
N ALA A 100 3.93 5.30 17.55
CA ALA A 100 3.42 5.96 16.35
C ALA A 100 2.30 5.17 15.68
N MET A 101 2.49 3.86 15.50
CA MET A 101 1.50 2.98 14.85
C MET A 101 0.27 2.71 15.74
N ASN A 102 0.41 2.72 17.06
CA ASN A 102 -0.72 2.59 18.00
C ASN A 102 -1.56 3.88 18.12
N HIS A 103 -1.19 4.97 17.43
CA HIS A 103 -1.99 6.19 17.47
C HIS A 103 -3.39 5.93 16.88
N PRO A 104 -4.49 6.36 17.56
CA PRO A 104 -5.87 6.06 17.14
C PRO A 104 -6.23 6.49 15.71
N ASN A 105 -5.56 7.53 15.18
CA ASN A 105 -5.73 7.96 13.77
C ASN A 105 -5.48 6.85 12.74
N TRP A 106 -4.75 5.79 13.09
CA TRP A 106 -4.51 4.67 12.19
C TRP A 106 -5.70 3.71 12.10
N GLU A 107 -6.58 3.63 13.10
CA GLU A 107 -7.67 2.63 13.09
C GLU A 107 -8.63 2.79 11.91
N PRO A 108 -9.14 4.00 11.59
CA PRO A 108 -9.99 4.18 10.42
C PRO A 108 -9.26 3.85 9.11
N LEU A 109 -7.96 4.11 9.05
CA LEU A 109 -7.13 3.84 7.88
C LEU A 109 -6.86 2.34 7.70
N ARG A 110 -6.61 1.60 8.78
CA ARG A 110 -6.51 0.12 8.76
C ARG A 110 -7.81 -0.49 8.25
N TYR A 111 -8.95 0.01 8.74
CA TYR A 111 -10.26 -0.45 8.26
C TYR A 111 -10.45 -0.14 6.78
N LEU A 112 -10.18 1.09 6.35
CA LEU A 112 -10.31 1.49 4.96
C LEU A 112 -9.37 0.69 4.04
N ALA A 113 -8.13 0.44 4.46
CA ALA A 113 -7.19 -0.40 3.71
C ALA A 113 -7.73 -1.81 3.47
N LYS A 114 -8.37 -2.43 4.47
CA LYS A 114 -9.02 -3.76 4.32
C LYS A 114 -10.14 -3.73 3.28
N GLU A 115 -10.95 -2.67 3.26
CA GLU A 115 -11.99 -2.51 2.24
C GLU A 115 -11.39 -2.30 0.85
N VAL A 116 -10.34 -1.48 0.71
CA VAL A 116 -9.66 -1.31 -0.58
C VAL A 116 -9.07 -2.63 -1.08
N ILE A 117 -8.42 -3.43 -0.22
CA ILE A 117 -7.90 -4.75 -0.58
C ILE A 117 -9.04 -5.64 -1.12
N ARG A 118 -10.19 -5.68 -0.44
CA ARG A 118 -11.35 -6.48 -0.86
C ARG A 118 -11.85 -6.06 -2.24
N GLN A 119 -11.88 -4.77 -2.52
CA GLN A 119 -12.36 -4.22 -3.79
C GLN A 119 -11.36 -4.43 -4.94
N LEU A 120 -10.06 -4.45 -4.62
CA LEU A 120 -8.99 -4.70 -5.58
C LEU A 120 -8.73 -6.18 -5.82
N ALA A 121 -9.28 -7.09 -5.01
CA ALA A 121 -9.05 -8.54 -5.12
C ALA A 121 -9.25 -9.11 -6.54
N PRO A 122 -10.30 -8.72 -7.32
CA PRO A 122 -10.44 -9.21 -8.70
C PRO A 122 -9.26 -8.81 -9.61
N PHE A 123 -8.77 -7.57 -9.46
CA PHE A 123 -7.61 -7.12 -10.24
C PHE A 123 -6.30 -7.69 -9.71
N ALA A 124 -6.19 -7.94 -8.40
CA ALA A 124 -5.03 -8.59 -7.79
C ALA A 124 -4.76 -9.97 -8.39
N SER A 125 -5.82 -10.75 -8.69
CA SER A 125 -5.67 -12.03 -9.40
C SER A 125 -5.14 -11.88 -10.82
N ILE A 126 -5.60 -10.85 -11.56
CA ILE A 126 -5.09 -10.52 -12.91
C ILE A 126 -3.62 -10.11 -12.83
N ASN A 127 -3.30 -9.23 -11.88
CA ASN A 127 -1.95 -8.74 -11.65
C ASN A 127 -0.97 -9.87 -11.30
N ALA A 128 -1.35 -10.78 -10.40
CA ALA A 128 -0.52 -11.93 -10.03
C ALA A 128 -0.24 -12.83 -11.23
N LYS A 129 -1.26 -13.11 -12.06
CA LYS A 129 -1.10 -13.88 -13.30
C LYS A 129 -0.17 -13.18 -14.29
N TYR A 130 -0.31 -11.86 -14.46
CA TYR A 130 0.54 -11.07 -15.34
C TYR A 130 2.01 -11.14 -14.92
N LEU A 131 2.29 -10.96 -13.63
CA LEU A 131 3.65 -10.95 -13.08
C LEU A 131 4.25 -12.35 -12.86
N GLY A 132 3.47 -13.43 -13.08
CA GLY A 132 3.88 -14.78 -12.69
C GLY A 132 4.10 -14.94 -11.18
N ALA A 133 3.48 -14.08 -10.37
CA ALA A 133 3.57 -14.09 -8.93
C ALA A 133 2.49 -15.02 -8.33
N PRO A 134 2.70 -15.58 -7.12
CA PRO A 134 1.64 -16.32 -6.45
C PRO A 134 0.42 -15.41 -6.21
N SER A 135 -0.77 -15.92 -6.53
CA SER A 135 -2.04 -15.34 -6.10
C SER A 135 -2.02 -15.27 -4.58
N LYS A 136 -2.16 -14.07 -4.01
CA LYS A 136 -2.47 -13.93 -2.59
C LYS A 136 -3.98 -14.10 -2.47
N ASP A 137 -4.42 -15.33 -2.18
CA ASP A 137 -5.84 -15.62 -1.96
C ASP A 137 -6.35 -14.77 -0.79
N VAL A 138 -7.19 -13.79 -1.10
CA VAL A 138 -7.89 -12.99 -0.10
C VAL A 138 -9.07 -13.83 0.38
N GLY A 139 -8.82 -14.66 1.40
CA GLY A 139 -9.88 -15.24 2.22
C GLY A 139 -9.71 -16.73 2.50
N GLN A 140 -9.28 -17.04 3.71
CA GLN A 140 -10.05 -17.94 4.58
C GLN A 140 -10.01 -17.38 6.01
N PRO A 141 -11.10 -17.54 6.77
CA PRO A 141 -11.37 -16.85 8.04
C PRO A 141 -10.36 -17.16 9.15
#